data_AF-A0A2T6AVC9-F1
#
_entry.id   AF-A0A2T6AVC9-F1
#
_cell.length_a   1.000
_cell.length_b   1.000
_cell.length_c   1.000
_cell.angle_alpha   90.00
_cell.angle_beta   90.00
_cell.angle_gamma   90.00
#
_symmetry.space_group_name_H-M   'P 1'
#
loop_
_entity.id
_entity.type
_entity.pdbx_description
1 polymer ?
#
loop_
_entity_poly.entity_id
_entity_poly.type
_entity_poly.pdbx_seq_one_letter_code
_entity_poly.pdbx_strand_id
1 'polypeptide(L)'
;MENDVLILVRDETARLEEQRDEIAETLRELSQELRDLRARVREGDLKDSQEAGKLLGHLRYWLKAANETEAQLAEQRRKRAGISGAYGLDLDRARADIGCRLDRIRRCCGEGELPE
;
A
#
# COMPACT_ATOMS: atom_id res chain seq x y z
N MET A 1 10.65 5.92 24.84
CA MET A 1 9.44 6.26 24.06
C MET A 1 9.58 5.97 22.55
N GLU A 2 10.79 5.67 22.04
CA GLU A 2 11.01 5.36 20.62
C GLU A 2 10.63 3.91 20.24
N ASN A 3 10.62 2.99 21.21
CA ASN A 3 10.26 1.58 21.00
C ASN A 3 8.74 1.35 20.86
N ASP A 4 7.90 2.11 21.56
CA ASP A 4 6.44 1.88 21.57
C ASP A 4 5.80 2.21 20.21
N VAL A 5 6.31 3.24 19.53
CA VAL A 5 5.84 3.65 18.19
C VAL A 5 6.18 2.59 17.13
N LEU A 6 7.37 1.99 17.22
CA LEU A 6 7.81 0.93 16.30
C LEU A 6 6.98 -0.36 16.44
N ILE A 7 6.54 -0.69 17.66
CA ILE A 7 5.71 -1.87 17.93
C ILE A 7 4.27 -1.64 17.42
N LEU A 8 3.68 -0.48 17.72
CA LEU A 8 2.31 -0.14 17.28
C LEU A 8 2.18 -0.10 15.75
N VAL A 9 3.16 0.46 15.05
CA VAL A 9 3.17 0.48 13.58
C VAL A 9 3.35 -0.93 13.01
N ARG A 10 4.12 -1.80 13.67
CA ARG A 10 4.29 -3.22 13.29
C ARG A 10 2.97 -3.98 13.33
N ASP A 11 2.25 -3.89 14.45
CA ASP A 11 0.96 -4.56 14.65
C ASP A 11 -0.09 -4.09 13.64
N GLU A 12 -0.17 -2.79 13.36
CA GLU A 12 -1.19 -2.26 12.44
C GLU A 12 -1.00 -2.77 11.00
N THR A 13 0.23 -2.97 10.53
CA THR A 13 0.44 -3.50 9.16
C THR A 13 0.24 -5.00 9.10
N ALA A 14 0.59 -5.75 10.16
CA ALA A 14 0.29 -7.18 10.22
C ALA A 14 -1.23 -7.39 10.12
N ARG A 15 -2.00 -6.59 10.88
CA ARG A 15 -3.47 -6.57 10.80
C ARG A 15 -4.00 -6.23 9.40
N LEU A 16 -3.42 -5.24 8.72
CA LEU A 16 -3.83 -4.88 7.36
C LEU A 16 -3.48 -5.96 6.33
N GLU A 17 -2.38 -6.69 6.51
CA GLU A 17 -2.01 -7.82 5.66
C GLU A 17 -2.94 -9.02 5.87
N GLU A 18 -3.34 -9.30 7.11
CA GLU A 18 -4.35 -10.30 7.45
C GLU A 18 -5.71 -9.94 6.83
N GLN A 19 -6.15 -8.68 6.98
CA GLN A 19 -7.38 -8.19 6.37
C GLN A 19 -7.35 -8.28 4.83
N ARG A 20 -6.19 -8.02 4.20
CA ARG A 20 -6.02 -8.22 2.74
C ARG A 20 -6.23 -9.68 2.37
N ASP A 21 -5.65 -10.61 3.11
CA ASP A 21 -5.75 -12.03 2.81
C ASP A 21 -7.18 -12.53 2.96
N GLU A 22 -7.90 -12.10 3.99
CA GLU A 22 -9.34 -12.37 4.17
C GLU A 22 -10.18 -11.84 3.00
N ILE A 23 -9.91 -10.61 2.56
CA ILE A 23 -10.59 -10.03 1.38
C ILE A 23 -10.25 -10.84 0.12
N ALA A 24 -9.02 -11.29 -0.04
CA ALA A 24 -8.60 -12.07 -1.20
C ALA A 24 -9.26 -13.46 -1.26
N GLU A 25 -9.46 -14.11 -0.12
CA GLU A 25 -10.25 -15.35 -0.03
C GLU A 25 -11.72 -15.09 -0.37
N THR A 26 -12.33 -14.08 0.25
CA THR A 26 -13.74 -13.71 0.01
C THR A 26 -14.00 -13.40 -1.47
N LEU A 27 -13.10 -12.68 -2.13
CA LEU A 27 -13.20 -12.37 -3.56
C LEU A 27 -13.09 -13.61 -4.44
N ARG A 28 -12.27 -14.61 -4.04
CA ARG A 28 -12.15 -15.88 -4.75
C ARG A 28 -13.43 -16.69 -4.65
N GLU A 29 -14.02 -16.78 -3.46
CA GLU A 29 -15.31 -17.45 -3.21
C GLU A 29 -16.43 -16.80 -4.02
N LEU A 30 -16.60 -15.48 -3.92
CA LEU A 30 -17.63 -14.74 -4.69
C LEU A 30 -17.45 -14.88 -6.21
N SER A 31 -16.20 -14.92 -6.68
CA SER A 31 -15.91 -15.15 -8.10
C SER A 31 -16.33 -16.55 -8.54
N GLN A 32 -16.21 -17.54 -7.68
CA GLN A 32 -16.64 -18.91 -7.96
C GLN A 32 -18.18 -19.00 -7.98
N GLU A 33 -18.85 -18.46 -6.97
CA GLU A 33 -20.32 -18.41 -6.91
C GLU A 33 -20.93 -17.73 -8.15
N LEU A 34 -20.29 -16.65 -8.64
CA LEU A 34 -20.74 -15.96 -9.84
C LEU A 34 -20.57 -16.81 -11.11
N ARG A 35 -19.51 -17.63 -11.20
CA ARG A 35 -19.32 -18.57 -12.32
C ARG A 35 -20.38 -19.65 -12.31
N ASP A 36 -20.67 -20.22 -11.14
CA ASP A 36 -21.66 -21.28 -10.98
C ASP A 36 -23.05 -20.75 -11.33
N LEU A 37 -23.41 -19.57 -10.85
CA LEU A 37 -24.65 -18.89 -11.21
C LEU A 37 -24.76 -18.64 -12.72
N ARG A 38 -23.67 -18.18 -13.35
CA ARG A 38 -23.63 -17.98 -14.81
C ARG A 38 -23.85 -19.28 -15.59
N ALA A 39 -23.40 -20.41 -15.06
CA ALA A 39 -23.66 -21.72 -15.65
C ALA A 39 -25.16 -22.07 -15.59
N ARG A 40 -25.80 -21.91 -14.42
CA ARG A 40 -27.25 -22.17 -14.25
C ARG A 40 -28.14 -21.30 -15.13
N VAL A 41 -27.81 -20.00 -15.24
CA VAL A 41 -28.55 -19.08 -16.12
C VAL A 41 -28.42 -19.50 -17.60
N ARG A 42 -27.25 -20.01 -18.02
CA ARG A 42 -27.04 -20.52 -19.39
C ARG A 42 -27.84 -21.80 -19.67
N GLU A 43 -28.14 -22.58 -18.65
CA GLU A 43 -29.01 -23.77 -18.74
C GLU A 43 -30.50 -23.43 -18.83
N GLY A 44 -30.86 -22.14 -18.80
CA GLY A 44 -32.22 -21.66 -19.07
C GLY A 44 -33.05 -21.34 -17.82
N ASP A 45 -32.44 -21.33 -16.62
CA ASP A 45 -33.15 -20.96 -15.40
C ASP A 45 -33.21 -19.42 -15.23
N LEU A 46 -34.30 -18.83 -15.71
CA LEU A 46 -34.54 -17.38 -15.68
C LEU A 46 -34.94 -16.84 -14.29
N LYS A 47 -35.15 -17.71 -13.28
CA LYS A 47 -35.46 -17.27 -11.90
C LYS A 47 -34.26 -16.62 -11.19
N ASP A 48 -33.05 -16.86 -11.69
CA ASP A 48 -31.79 -16.47 -11.06
C ASP A 48 -31.30 -15.03 -11.39
N SER A 49 -32.00 -14.28 -12.25
CA SER A 49 -31.52 -12.96 -12.68
C SER A 49 -31.44 -11.93 -11.54
N GLN A 50 -32.31 -12.02 -10.53
CA GLN A 50 -32.29 -11.11 -9.38
C GLN A 50 -31.17 -11.49 -8.39
N GLU A 51 -30.94 -12.80 -8.22
CA GLU A 51 -29.83 -13.37 -7.43
C GLU A 51 -28.47 -12.94 -8.02
N ALA A 52 -28.36 -12.95 -9.35
CA ALA A 52 -27.17 -12.50 -10.08
C ALA A 52 -26.85 -11.02 -9.85
N GLY A 53 -27.89 -10.18 -9.79
CA GLY A 53 -27.75 -8.77 -9.47
C GLY A 53 -27.17 -8.53 -8.08
N LYS A 54 -27.61 -9.30 -7.08
CA LYS A 54 -27.11 -9.22 -5.69
C LYS A 54 -25.65 -9.65 -5.59
N LEU A 55 -25.29 -10.79 -6.19
CA LEU A 55 -23.92 -11.31 -6.23
C LEU A 55 -22.96 -10.34 -6.92
N LEU A 56 -23.35 -9.76 -8.05
CA LEU A 56 -22.58 -8.70 -8.72
C LEU A 56 -22.42 -7.44 -7.85
N GLY A 57 -23.44 -7.13 -7.04
CA GLY A 57 -23.37 -6.06 -6.04
C GLY A 57 -22.32 -6.34 -4.97
N HIS A 58 -22.36 -7.53 -4.38
CA HIS A 58 -21.40 -7.95 -3.35
C HIS A 58 -19.97 -7.98 -3.90
N LEU A 59 -19.76 -8.51 -5.10
CA LEU A 59 -18.44 -8.54 -5.74
C LEU A 59 -17.86 -7.12 -5.92
N ARG A 60 -18.67 -6.16 -6.41
CA ARG A 60 -18.25 -4.76 -6.55
C ARG A 60 -17.89 -4.12 -5.22
N TYR A 61 -18.66 -4.41 -4.17
CA TYR A 61 -18.38 -3.92 -2.83
C TYR A 61 -17.02 -4.41 -2.32
N TRP A 62 -16.77 -5.71 -2.38
CA TRP A 62 -15.51 -6.30 -1.91
C TRP A 62 -14.30 -5.90 -2.74
N LEU A 63 -14.46 -5.71 -4.05
CA LEU A 63 -13.39 -5.22 -4.91
C LEU A 63 -13.00 -3.77 -4.56
N LYS A 64 -13.98 -2.95 -4.16
CA LYS A 64 -13.71 -1.61 -3.64
C LYS A 64 -12.98 -1.66 -2.29
N ALA A 65 -13.44 -2.49 -1.36
CA ALA A 65 -12.78 -2.67 -0.07
C ALA A 65 -11.32 -3.13 -0.23
N ALA A 66 -11.05 -4.07 -1.15
CA ALA A 66 -9.70 -4.52 -1.48
C ALA A 66 -8.81 -3.36 -1.95
N ASN A 67 -9.30 -2.55 -2.89
CA ASN A 67 -8.55 -1.40 -3.41
C ASN A 67 -8.23 -0.37 -2.31
N GLU A 68 -9.16 -0.14 -1.38
CA GLU A 68 -8.97 0.76 -0.24
C GLU A 68 -7.90 0.22 0.73
N THR A 69 -7.95 -1.07 1.07
CA THR A 69 -6.94 -1.72 1.92
C THR A 69 -5.55 -1.70 1.28
N GLU A 70 -5.45 -1.99 -0.02
CA GLU A 70 -4.17 -1.92 -0.75
C GLU A 70 -3.58 -0.50 -0.77
N ALA A 71 -4.42 0.53 -0.96
CA ALA A 71 -3.99 1.92 -0.89
C ALA A 71 -3.44 2.29 0.50
N GLN A 72 -4.10 1.82 1.57
CA GLN A 72 -3.63 2.02 2.95
C GLN A 72 -2.32 1.28 3.23
N LEU A 73 -2.17 0.04 2.77
CA LEU A 73 -0.93 -0.72 2.86
C LEU A 73 0.23 -0.03 2.13
N ALA A 74 -0.02 0.48 0.92
CA ALA A 74 0.97 1.22 0.14
C ALA A 74 1.42 2.51 0.85
N GLU A 75 0.49 3.21 1.51
CA GLU A 75 0.81 4.39 2.32
C GLU A 75 1.64 4.04 3.57
N GLN A 76 1.27 2.98 4.30
CA GLN A 76 2.03 2.50 5.45
C GLN A 76 3.45 2.04 5.06
N ARG A 77 3.59 1.35 3.93
CA ARG A 77 4.89 0.95 3.37
C ARG A 77 5.77 2.16 3.06
N ARG A 78 5.21 3.21 2.45
CA ARG A 78 5.92 4.47 2.19
C ARG A 78 6.38 5.15 3.48
N LYS A 79 5.51 5.25 4.49
CA LYS A 79 5.86 5.78 5.81
C LYS A 79 7.00 5.00 6.48
N ARG A 80 6.94 3.67 6.45
CA ARG A 80 7.97 2.78 7.04
C ARG A 80 9.32 2.85 6.34
N ALA A 81 9.32 3.07 5.03
CA ALA A 81 10.55 3.20 4.25
C ALA A 81 11.30 4.52 4.48
N GLY A 82 10.82 5.40 5.39
CA GLY A 82 11.39 6.73 5.59
C GLY A 82 11.21 7.65 4.38
N ILE A 83 10.34 7.26 3.44
CA ILE A 83 10.04 8.05 2.24
C ILE A 83 9.17 9.22 2.67
N SER A 84 9.81 10.34 2.99
CA SER A 84 9.12 11.62 3.16
C SER A 84 8.89 12.27 1.79
N GLY A 85 7.63 12.63 1.48
CA GLY A 85 7.26 13.28 0.23
C GLY A 85 7.00 12.34 -0.97
N ALA A 86 6.51 12.91 -2.07
CA ALA A 86 6.05 12.16 -3.26
C ALA A 86 7.16 11.39 -4.02
N TYR A 87 8.44 11.64 -3.73
CA TYR A 87 9.57 11.22 -4.57
C TYR A 87 10.55 10.22 -3.94
N GLY A 88 10.26 9.61 -2.77
CA GLY A 88 11.12 8.50 -2.32
C GLY A 88 12.50 8.91 -1.79
N LEU A 89 12.70 10.17 -1.39
CA LEU A 89 14.01 10.68 -0.99
C LEU A 89 14.25 10.52 0.51
N ASP A 90 15.32 9.80 0.86
CA ASP A 90 15.89 9.79 2.21
C ASP A 90 16.71 11.07 2.42
N LEU A 91 16.06 12.08 2.99
CA LEU A 91 16.65 13.42 3.18
C LEU A 91 17.76 13.42 4.23
N ASP A 92 17.71 12.52 5.22
CA ASP A 92 18.73 12.44 6.26
C ASP A 92 20.03 11.85 5.71
N ARG A 93 19.93 10.77 4.93
CA ARG A 93 21.08 10.22 4.21
C ARG A 93 21.63 11.21 3.18
N ALA A 94 20.77 11.85 2.40
CA ALA A 94 21.18 12.86 1.43
C ALA A 94 21.92 14.02 2.12
N ARG A 95 21.40 14.49 3.26
CA ARG A 95 22.05 15.54 4.07
C ARG A 95 23.42 15.08 4.58
N ALA A 96 23.54 13.86 5.09
CA ALA A 96 24.81 13.31 5.57
C ALA A 96 25.84 13.19 4.43
N ASP A 97 25.44 12.67 3.28
CA ASP A 97 26.30 12.51 2.10
C ASP A 97 26.77 13.87 1.54
N ILE A 98 25.86 14.84 1.42
CA ILE A 98 26.17 16.20 0.99
C ILE A 98 27.10 16.87 2.01
N GLY A 99 26.79 16.78 3.30
CA GLY A 99 27.60 17.33 4.38
C GLY A 99 29.04 16.80 4.35
N CYS A 100 29.22 15.48 4.22
CA CYS A 100 30.54 14.86 4.10
C CYS A 100 31.31 15.34 2.87
N ARG A 101 30.64 15.53 1.73
CA ARG A 101 31.25 16.07 0.50
C ARG A 101 31.69 17.51 0.69
N LEU A 102 30.84 18.36 1.28
CA LEU A 102 31.16 19.76 1.57
C LEU A 102 32.30 19.88 2.58
N ASP A 103 32.33 19.06 3.63
CA ASP A 103 33.42 19.02 4.59
C ASP A 103 34.74 18.58 3.95
N ARG A 104 34.70 17.66 2.98
CA ARG A 104 35.88 17.28 2.21
C ARG A 104 36.39 18.44 1.36
N ILE A 105 35.51 19.20 0.72
CA ILE A 105 35.89 20.40 -0.04
C ILE A 105 36.51 21.45 0.90
N ARG A 106 35.90 21.71 2.06
CA ARG A 106 36.45 22.61 3.10
C ARG A 106 37.84 22.18 3.57
N ARG A 107 38.09 20.87 3.68
CA ARG A 107 39.41 20.33 4.09
C ARG A 107 40.43 20.32 2.94
N CYS A 108 39.99 20.17 1.70
CA CYS A 108 40.86 20.17 0.52
C CYS A 108 41.31 21.59 0.14
N CYS A 109 40.53 22.62 0.45
CA CYS A 109 40.86 24.00 0.08
C CYS A 109 40.85 24.91 1.32
N GLY A 110 42.04 25.14 1.88
CA GLY A 110 42.38 26.41 2.51
C GLY A 110 42.77 27.49 1.47
N GLU A 111 42.35 27.33 0.21
CA GLU A 111 42.63 28.24 -0.90
C GLU A 111 41.32 28.80 -1.43
N GLY A 112 41.12 30.10 -1.21
CA GLY A 112 40.00 30.86 -1.76
C GLY A 112 39.33 31.77 -0.73
N GLU A 113 40.06 32.75 -0.18
CA GLU A 113 39.40 33.98 0.28
C GLU A 113 38.69 34.59 -0.94
N LEU A 114 37.37 34.68 -0.88
CA LEU A 114 36.61 35.46 -1.83
C LEU A 114 36.77 36.94 -1.42
N PRO A 115 37.30 37.81 -2.30
CA PRO A 115 37.35 39.24 -2.01
C PRO A 115 35.92 39.78 -1.85
N GLU A 116 35.77 40.68 -0.87
CA GLU A 116 34.50 41.37 -0.53
C GLU A 116 33.87 42.12 -1.71
#